data_AF-A0A2E6I8K3-F1
#
_entry.id   AF-A0A2E6I8K3-F1
#
_cell.length_a   1.000
_cell.length_b   1.000
_cell.length_c   1.000
_cell.angle_alpha   90.00
_cell.angle_beta   90.00
_cell.angle_gamma   90.00
#
_symmetry.space_group_name_H-M   'P 1'
#
loop_
_entity.id
_entity.type
_entity.pdbx_description
1 polymer ?
#
loop_
_entity_poly.entity_id
_entity_poly.type
_entity_poly.pdbx_seq_one_letter_code
_entity_poly.pdbx_strand_id
1 'polypeptide(L)'
;MGRDLTEDGKGWCFRETVSEAYGRVSRYFVSKEAAITCLEQNGYHPHFVNMIKESGHVPSFVMGSTGMYACGLKLDDALSAGGMLTDNSEELHQLIGEIVGAGTNEEE
;
A
#
# COMPACT_ATOMS: atom_id res chain seq x y z
N MET A 1 6.00 -6.21 8.99
CA MET A 1 5.22 -5.09 8.42
C MET A 1 5.68 -4.91 6.99
N GLY A 2 4.82 -5.25 6.04
CA GLY A 2 5.11 -5.20 4.61
C GLY A 2 4.18 -4.20 3.92
N ARG A 3 4.63 -3.67 2.80
CA ARG A 3 3.82 -2.82 1.93
C ARG A 3 3.76 -3.48 0.57
N ASP A 4 2.55 -3.58 0.03
CA ASP A 4 2.32 -4.35 -1.18
C ASP A 4 1.38 -3.57 -2.11
N LEU A 5 1.68 -3.60 -3.41
CA LEU A 5 0.80 -3.16 -4.47
C LEU A 5 -0.17 -4.29 -4.77
N THR A 6 -1.42 -4.12 -4.34
CA THR A 6 -2.48 -5.12 -4.43
C THR A 6 -3.65 -4.61 -5.25
N GLU A 7 -4.38 -5.52 -5.88
CA GLU A 7 -5.66 -5.23 -6.54
C GLU A 7 -6.81 -5.70 -5.65
N ASP A 8 -7.85 -4.88 -5.54
CA ASP A 8 -9.15 -5.28 -4.99
C ASP A 8 -10.29 -4.77 -5.90
N GLY A 9 -11.55 -5.01 -5.51
CA GLY A 9 -12.72 -4.65 -6.30
C GLY A 9 -12.88 -3.15 -6.62
N LYS A 10 -12.11 -2.26 -5.98
CA LYS A 10 -12.09 -0.81 -6.26
C LYS A 10 -10.91 -0.39 -7.17
N GLY A 11 -9.91 -1.26 -7.36
CA GLY A 11 -8.74 -1.02 -8.20
C GLY A 11 -7.43 -1.41 -7.51
N TRP A 12 -6.34 -0.81 -7.96
CA TRP A 12 -4.99 -1.06 -7.45
C TRP A 12 -4.63 -0.10 -6.32
N CYS A 13 -3.98 -0.55 -5.26
CA CYS A 13 -3.55 0.32 -4.16
C CYS A 13 -2.28 -0.21 -3.48
N PHE A 14 -1.54 0.69 -2.83
CA PHE A 14 -0.49 0.29 -1.90
C PHE A 14 -1.09 0.07 -0.52
N ARG A 15 -1.02 -1.17 -0.03
CA ARG A 15 -1.50 -1.56 1.29
C ARG A 15 -0.32 -1.80 2.21
N GLU A 16 -0.28 -1.10 3.34
CA GLU A 16 0.61 -1.41 4.44
C GLU A 16 -0.14 -2.22 5.49
N THR A 17 0.40 -3.40 5.82
CA THR A 17 -0.11 -4.20 6.94
C THR A 17 0.78 -3.97 8.16
N VAL A 18 0.23 -3.27 9.16
CA VAL A 18 0.90 -2.98 10.43
C VAL A 18 0.52 -4.02 11.49
N SER A 19 -0.76 -4.42 11.53
CA SER A 19 -1.30 -5.53 12.31
C SER A 19 -2.57 -6.10 11.66
N GLU A 20 -3.14 -7.17 12.22
CA GLU A 20 -4.42 -7.73 11.73
C GLU A 20 -5.58 -6.73 11.77
N ALA A 21 -5.55 -5.78 12.71
CA ALA A 21 -6.60 -4.78 12.91
C ALA A 21 -6.22 -3.38 12.39
N TYR A 22 -4.99 -3.19 11.92
CA TYR A 22 -4.49 -1.88 11.51
C TYR A 22 -3.62 -1.96 10.26
N GLY A 23 -3.99 -1.18 9.26
CA GLY A 23 -3.24 -0.98 8.04
C GLY A 23 -3.49 0.40 7.46
N ARG A 24 -2.72 0.74 6.43
CA ARG A 24 -2.90 1.96 5.64
C ARG A 24 -3.06 1.57 4.19
N VAL A 25 -3.89 2.31 3.47
CA VAL A 25 -4.14 2.06 2.06
C VAL A 25 -3.99 3.37 1.31
N SER A 26 -3.21 3.39 0.22
CA SER A 26 -3.21 4.52 -0.69
C SER A 26 -4.57 4.66 -1.37
N ARG A 27 -4.79 5.80 -2.00
CA ARG A 27 -5.88 5.95 -2.97
C ARG A 27 -5.76 4.89 -4.06
N TYR A 28 -6.91 4.56 -4.63
CA TYR A 28 -7.00 3.58 -5.70
C TYR A 28 -6.51 4.14 -7.04
N PHE A 29 -5.73 3.32 -7.73
CA PHE A 29 -5.28 3.47 -9.09
C PHE A 29 -6.16 2.62 -10.01
N VAL A 30 -6.40 3.11 -11.22
CA VAL A 30 -7.20 2.40 -12.23
C VAL A 30 -6.51 1.14 -12.77
N SER A 31 -5.18 1.06 -12.68
CA SER A 31 -4.39 -0.10 -13.08
C SER A 31 -3.06 -0.16 -12.33
N LYS A 32 -2.40 -1.31 -12.38
CA LYS A 32 -1.02 -1.48 -11.88
C LYS A 32 -0.07 -0.49 -12.56
N GLU A 33 -0.18 -0.32 -13.87
CA GLU A 33 0.67 0.58 -14.65
C GLU A 33 0.48 2.04 -14.24
N ALA A 34 -0.73 2.45 -13.87
CA ALA A 34 -0.99 3.79 -13.35
C ALA A 34 -0.29 4.03 -11.99
N ALA A 35 -0.32 3.02 -11.10
CA ALA A 35 0.39 3.07 -9.82
C ALA A 35 1.91 3.19 -10.02
N ILE A 36 2.47 2.37 -10.93
CA ILE A 36 3.88 2.40 -11.29
C ILE A 36 4.28 3.75 -11.90
N THR A 37 3.49 4.27 -12.86
CA THR A 37 3.75 5.55 -13.51
C THR A 37 3.77 6.69 -12.50
N CYS A 38 2.85 6.66 -11.52
CA CYS A 38 2.83 7.62 -10.42
C CYS A 38 4.16 7.60 -9.64
N LEU A 39 4.71 6.43 -9.32
CA LEU A 39 5.99 6.33 -8.63
C LEU A 39 7.16 6.87 -9.46
N GLU A 40 7.21 6.54 -10.75
CA GLU A 40 8.25 7.01 -11.67
C GLU A 40 8.23 8.54 -11.82
N GLN A 41 7.03 9.13 -11.93
CA GLN A 41 6.86 10.58 -12.08
C GLN A 41 7.16 11.35 -10.80
N ASN A 42 6.94 10.75 -9.63
CA ASN A 42 7.10 11.40 -8.33
C ASN A 42 8.42 11.04 -7.64
N GLY A 43 9.43 10.62 -8.42
CA GLY A 43 10.81 10.51 -7.95
C GLY A 43 11.10 9.29 -7.07
N TYR A 44 10.27 8.26 -7.13
CA TYR A 44 10.59 6.99 -6.48
C TYR A 44 11.76 6.31 -7.20
N HIS A 45 12.66 5.68 -6.44
CA HIS A 45 13.92 5.19 -7.00
C HIS A 45 13.69 4.08 -8.03
N PRO A 46 14.28 4.15 -9.25
CA PRO A 46 13.97 3.24 -10.35
C PRO A 46 14.17 1.76 -10.04
N HIS A 47 15.18 1.42 -9.23
CA HIS A 47 15.42 0.03 -8.82
C HIS A 47 14.23 -0.54 -8.02
N PHE A 48 13.62 0.26 -7.14
CA PHE A 48 12.46 -0.18 -6.35
C PHE A 48 11.19 -0.21 -7.19
N VAL A 49 11.05 0.69 -8.16
CA VAL A 49 9.98 0.61 -9.16
C VAL A 49 10.01 -0.75 -9.88
N ASN A 50 11.19 -1.18 -10.34
CA ASN A 50 11.33 -2.48 -11.02
C ASN A 50 10.97 -3.65 -10.11
N MET A 51 11.39 -3.61 -8.84
CA MET A 51 10.97 -4.63 -7.87
C MET A 51 9.45 -4.69 -7.67
N ILE A 52 8.77 -3.54 -7.61
CA ILE A 52 7.31 -3.49 -7.49
C ILE A 52 6.65 -3.99 -8.79
N LYS A 53 7.20 -3.69 -9.97
CA LYS A 53 6.72 -4.26 -11.24
C LYS A 53 6.73 -5.78 -11.20
N GLU A 54 7.83 -6.37 -10.72
CA GLU A 54 8.02 -7.82 -10.68
C GLU A 54 7.22 -8.52 -9.58
N SER A 55 7.26 -8.00 -8.36
CA SER A 55 6.77 -8.71 -7.17
C SER A 55 5.52 -8.09 -6.55
N GLY A 56 5.22 -6.82 -6.87
CA GLY A 56 4.24 -6.02 -6.12
C GLY A 56 4.69 -5.62 -4.72
N HIS A 57 5.78 -6.21 -4.20
CA HIS A 57 6.24 -5.98 -2.84
C HIS A 57 7.14 -4.75 -2.74
N VAL A 58 6.96 -3.99 -1.67
CA VAL A 58 7.82 -2.88 -1.27
C VAL A 58 8.68 -3.33 -0.09
N PRO A 59 10.01 -3.42 -0.24
CA PRO A 59 10.91 -3.83 0.84
C PRO A 59 10.87 -2.80 1.99
N SER A 60 11.20 -3.21 3.21
CA SER A 60 11.23 -2.28 4.35
C SER A 60 12.42 -1.32 4.28
N PHE A 61 13.61 -1.84 3.99
CA PHE A 61 14.84 -1.06 3.83
C PHE A 61 15.79 -1.76 2.87
N VAL A 62 16.59 -0.97 2.15
CA VAL A 62 17.69 -1.48 1.34
C VAL A 62 18.97 -0.75 1.75
N MET A 63 20.02 -1.50 2.03
CA MET A 63 21.32 -0.96 2.41
C MET A 63 22.21 -0.91 1.17
N GLY A 64 22.60 0.29 0.77
CA GLY A 64 23.53 0.53 -0.34
C GLY A 64 24.87 1.06 0.16
N SER A 65 25.84 1.18 -0.75
CA SER A 65 27.16 1.76 -0.44
C SER A 65 27.10 3.22 0.02
N THR A 66 26.03 3.93 -0.31
CA THR A 66 25.79 5.34 0.05
C THR A 66 24.91 5.53 1.28
N GLY A 67 24.46 4.44 1.91
CA GLY A 67 23.65 4.50 3.14
C GLY A 67 22.41 3.60 3.12
N MET A 68 21.53 3.82 4.10
CA MET A 68 20.27 3.09 4.25
C MET A 68 19.12 3.83 3.57
N TYR A 69 18.39 3.13 2.70
CA TYR A 69 17.20 3.67 2.05
C TYR A 69 15.94 3.09 2.72
N ALA A 70 15.17 3.96 3.38
CA ALA A 70 13.88 3.60 3.96
C ALA A 70 12.79 3.61 2.87
N CYS A 71 12.65 2.48 2.17
CA CYS A 71 11.79 2.35 0.99
C CYS A 71 10.33 2.72 1.26
N GLY A 72 9.78 2.33 2.42
CA GLY A 72 8.43 2.71 2.83
C GLY A 72 8.24 4.24 2.96
N LEU A 73 9.15 4.94 3.65
CA LEU A 73 9.06 6.40 3.78
C LEU A 73 9.15 7.10 2.42
N LYS A 74 10.01 6.58 1.54
CA LYS A 74 10.20 7.15 0.20
C LYS A 74 9.02 6.86 -0.72
N LEU A 75 8.32 5.76 -0.49
CA LEU A 75 7.05 5.46 -1.15
C LEU A 75 6.00 6.47 -0.70
N ASP A 76 5.90 6.75 0.61
CA ASP A 76 4.98 7.76 1.14
C ASP A 76 5.26 9.15 0.54
N ASP A 77 6.53 9.56 0.45
CA ASP A 77 6.92 10.82 -0.19
C ASP A 77 6.41 10.89 -1.65
N ALA A 78 6.61 9.83 -2.43
CA ALA A 78 6.20 9.75 -3.83
C ALA A 78 4.67 9.73 -4.00
N LEU A 79 3.96 8.97 -3.16
CA LEU A 79 2.51 8.93 -3.14
C LEU A 79 1.91 10.26 -2.70
N SER A 80 2.53 10.94 -1.72
CA SER A 80 2.13 12.27 -1.27
C SER A 80 2.26 13.29 -2.40
N ALA A 81 3.41 13.29 -3.10
CA ALA A 81 3.65 14.19 -4.23
C ALA A 81 2.64 13.95 -5.37
N GLY A 82 2.24 12.70 -5.59
CA GLY A 82 1.18 12.33 -6.54
C GLY A 82 -0.25 12.56 -6.05
N GLY A 83 -0.46 13.02 -4.81
CA GLY A 83 -1.80 13.18 -4.23
C GLY A 83 -2.54 11.86 -3.96
N MET A 84 -1.79 10.77 -3.81
CA MET A 84 -2.29 9.39 -3.68
C MET A 84 -2.26 8.85 -2.25
N LEU A 85 -1.75 9.60 -1.28
CA LEU A 85 -1.96 9.25 0.13
C LEU A 85 -3.41 9.53 0.53
N THR A 86 -3.94 8.67 1.40
CA THR A 86 -5.19 8.90 2.11
C THR A 86 -4.87 9.58 3.43
N ASP A 87 -5.74 10.50 3.85
CA ASP A 87 -5.68 11.01 5.21
C ASP A 87 -6.09 9.85 6.13
N ASN A 88 -5.22 9.47 7.06
CA ASN A 88 -5.28 8.27 7.91
C ASN A 88 -6.56 8.09 8.79
N SER A 89 -7.64 8.84 8.57
CA SER A 89 -8.80 8.89 9.48
C SER A 89 -10.05 8.14 9.02
N GLU A 90 -10.25 7.76 7.75
CA GLU A 90 -11.59 7.31 7.32
C GLU A 90 -11.75 5.89 6.75
N GLU A 91 -10.74 5.21 6.21
CA GLU A 91 -11.04 4.01 5.38
C GLU A 91 -10.83 2.63 6.04
N LEU A 92 -10.39 2.54 7.31
CA LEU A 92 -10.13 1.25 7.96
C LEU A 92 -11.21 0.79 8.97
N HIS A 93 -12.43 1.33 8.90
CA HIS A 93 -13.54 0.83 9.73
C HIS A 93 -14.36 -0.30 9.09
N GLN A 94 -14.11 -0.65 7.82
CA GLN A 94 -15.01 -1.54 7.08
C GLN A 94 -14.58 -3.03 7.04
N LEU A 95 -13.35 -3.38 7.42
CA LEU A 95 -12.93 -4.80 7.42
C LEU A 95 -13.38 -5.59 8.67
N ILE A 96 -13.65 -4.91 9.78
CA ILE A 96 -14.07 -5.56 11.04
C ILE A 96 -15.57 -5.87 11.04
N GLY A 97 -16.39 -5.12 10.29
CA GLY A 97 -17.83 -5.36 10.20
C GLY A 97 -18.21 -6.67 9.49
N GLU A 98 -17.43 -7.10 8.50
CA GLU A 98 -17.72 -8.32 7.74
C GLU A 98 -17.17 -9.59 8.41
N ILE A 99 -16.06 -9.50 9.16
CA ILE A 99 -15.50 -10.66 9.88
C ILE A 99 -16.27 -10.95 11.17
N VAL A 100 -16.84 -9.93 11.82
CA VAL A 100 -17.63 -10.09 13.06
C VAL A 100 -19.13 -10.32 12.77
N GLY A 101 -19.62 -10.05 11.56
CA GLY A 101 -21.02 -10.24 11.17
C GLY A 101 -21.41 -11.64 10.68
N ALA A 102 -20.45 -12.55 10.47
CA ALA A 102 -20.69 -13.88 9.90
C ALA A 102 -20.72 -15.02 10.94
N GLY A 103 -20.79 -14.71 12.24
CA GLY A 103 -20.78 -15.72 13.30
C GLY A 103 -21.67 -15.35 14.47
N THR A 104 -22.98 -15.62 14.35
CA THR A 104 -23.93 -16.07 15.40
C THR A 104 -25.38 -15.89 14.91
N ASN A 105 -25.78 -16.75 13.97
CA ASN A 105 -27.19 -17.09 13.73
C ASN A 105 -27.34 -18.60 13.93
N GLU A 106 -27.31 -19.06 15.18
CA GLU A 106 -27.78 -20.39 15.60
C GLU A 106 -28.21 -20.18 17.08
N GLU A 107 -29.49 -20.01 17.38
CA GLU A 107 -30.56 -21.03 17.56
C GLU A 107 -30.97 -21.04 19.04
N GLU A 108 -32.30 -21.04 19.24
CA GLU A 108 -33.14 -21.11 20.46
C GLU A 108 -33.25 -19.90 21.41
#